data_AF-A0AAW2Y4P8-F1
#
_entry.id   AF-A0AAW2Y4P8-F1
#
_cell.length_a   1.000
_cell.length_b   1.000
_cell.length_c   1.000
_cell.angle_alpha   90.00
_cell.angle_beta   90.00
_cell.angle_gamma   90.00
#
_symmetry.space_group_name_H-M   'P 1'
#
loop_
_entity.id
_entity.type
_entity.pdbx_description
1 polymer ?
#
loop_
_entity_poly.entity_id
_entity_poly.type
_entity_poly.pdbx_seq_one_letter_code
_entity_poly.pdbx_strand_id
1 'polypeptide(L)'
;MFKAFSRTLFSTHRLFPFVSYPRSRFYLSLSPMSTAAIKRVGTHNGSFHCDEALGCFMIRLTKRFSEAHIVRTRDPKVLETLDAVLDVGGVYDSTKDRYDHHQKGFEEVFGHGFNTKLSSAGLVYKAIDAIDNGINQYDTDQPPRYVNNTHLSSRIGKLNLDWTEPDQSAEKEHEAFERAMVLAGSEFLDSVRYHARSWLPARTIVLKCLEARVDVDPSGEIMILDRFCPWKLHLFELEEEMKINPPIKYVLYQDDRSKSWRVQAVGIAPDRFESRKALPAQWRGLRDDELSKETGIPGGVFVHMSGFIGGNQTYDGALSMAKAALKL
;
A
#
# COMPACT_ATOMS: atom_id res chain seq x y z
N MET A 1 -58.25 -22.14 -13.29
CA MET A 1 -58.76 -21.11 -12.36
C MET A 1 -57.64 -20.08 -12.18
N PHE A 2 -57.25 -19.35 -13.25
CA PHE A 2 -57.69 -18.01 -13.68
C PHE A 2 -57.42 -16.85 -12.70
N LYS A 3 -56.73 -15.83 -13.26
CA LYS A 3 -56.46 -14.43 -12.82
C LYS A 3 -55.27 -14.27 -11.85
N ALA A 4 -54.11 -13.70 -12.22
CA ALA A 4 -53.75 -12.53 -13.05
C ALA A 4 -54.37 -11.20 -12.56
N PHE A 5 -53.51 -10.29 -12.09
CA PHE A 5 -53.54 -8.81 -12.08
C PHE A 5 -52.50 -8.36 -11.04
N SER A 6 -51.74 -7.27 -11.14
CA SER A 6 -51.15 -6.47 -12.22
C SER A 6 -50.20 -5.50 -11.50
N ARG A 7 -49.27 -4.94 -12.29
CA ARG A 7 -48.20 -4.01 -11.94
C ARG A 7 -48.63 -2.71 -11.25
N THR A 8 -47.57 -2.11 -10.69
CA THR A 8 -47.25 -0.67 -10.55
C THR A 8 -47.82 0.08 -9.36
N LEU A 9 -46.92 0.40 -8.42
CA LEU A 9 -46.87 1.75 -7.85
C LEU A 9 -45.39 2.15 -7.65
N PHE A 10 -45.07 3.23 -8.34
CA PHE A 10 -43.83 3.98 -8.30
C PHE A 10 -43.57 4.58 -6.91
N SER A 11 -42.29 4.91 -6.70
CA SER A 11 -41.84 6.04 -5.88
C SER A 11 -41.84 5.83 -4.36
N THR A 12 -40.65 5.56 -3.83
CA THR A 12 -39.89 6.48 -2.95
C THR A 12 -38.79 5.69 -2.24
N HIS A 13 -37.75 5.27 -2.97
CA HIS A 13 -36.48 5.03 -2.30
C HIS A 13 -35.89 6.41 -2.00
N ARG A 14 -36.00 6.80 -0.73
CA ARG A 14 -35.26 7.93 -0.16
C ARG A 14 -33.79 7.73 -0.50
N LEU A 15 -33.33 8.50 -1.47
CA LEU A 15 -31.93 8.80 -1.66
C LEU A 15 -31.40 9.27 -0.30
N PHE A 16 -30.43 8.54 0.25
CA PHE A 16 -29.57 9.11 1.28
C PHE A 16 -28.98 10.40 0.70
N PRO A 17 -29.09 11.55 1.39
CA PRO A 17 -28.57 12.78 0.86
C PRO A 17 -27.06 12.63 0.70
N PHE A 18 -26.57 12.99 -0.48
CA PHE A 18 -25.17 13.32 -0.71
C PHE A 18 -24.76 14.35 0.36
N VAL A 19 -24.01 13.91 1.37
CA VAL A 19 -23.25 14.82 2.21
C VAL A 19 -22.06 15.24 1.37
N SER A 20 -22.15 16.42 0.77
CA SER A 20 -20.99 17.13 0.25
C SER A 20 -20.04 17.37 1.42
N TYR A 21 -18.86 16.74 1.40
CA TYR A 21 -17.78 17.13 2.29
C TYR A 21 -17.38 18.56 1.91
N PRO A 22 -17.49 19.55 2.81
CA PRO A 22 -16.86 20.83 2.55
C PRO A 22 -15.34 20.60 2.51
N ARG A 23 -14.67 21.28 1.58
CA ARG A 23 -13.22 21.51 1.65
C ARG A 23 -12.91 21.93 3.08
N SER A 24 -12.14 21.14 3.80
CA SER A 24 -11.73 21.44 5.17
C SER A 24 -10.85 22.70 5.16
N ARG A 25 -11.49 23.87 5.27
CA ARG A 25 -10.91 24.98 6.00
C ARG A 25 -10.79 24.51 7.44
N PHE A 26 -9.58 24.47 7.96
CA PHE A 26 -9.31 24.32 9.39
C PHE A 26 -10.07 25.43 10.13
N TYR A 27 -11.25 25.10 10.65
CA TYR A 27 -11.87 25.90 11.70
C TYR A 27 -11.27 25.41 13.01
N LEU A 28 -10.40 26.23 13.59
CA LEU A 28 -9.99 26.13 15.00
C LEU A 28 -11.25 26.22 15.87
N SER A 29 -11.79 25.05 16.22
CA SER A 29 -12.68 24.92 17.37
C SER A 29 -11.82 25.16 18.60
N LEU A 30 -11.92 26.36 19.17
CA LEU A 30 -11.38 26.67 20.50
C LEU A 30 -12.21 25.87 21.52
N SER A 31 -11.83 24.61 21.69
CA SER A 31 -12.14 23.86 22.90
C SER A 31 -11.41 24.55 24.07
N PRO A 32 -11.98 24.59 25.28
CA PRO A 32 -11.28 25.17 26.42
C PRO A 32 -9.96 24.43 26.59
N MET A 33 -8.84 25.17 26.51
CA MET A 33 -7.50 24.62 26.70
C MET A 33 -7.46 23.88 28.03
N SER A 34 -7.28 22.56 27.96
CA SER A 34 -6.88 21.77 29.10
C SER A 34 -5.61 22.40 29.69
N THR A 35 -5.64 22.68 30.99
CA THR A 35 -4.48 23.19 31.76
C THR A 35 -3.41 22.12 32.01
N ALA A 36 -3.55 20.94 31.40
CA ALA A 36 -2.49 19.94 31.42
C ALA A 36 -1.27 20.46 30.65
N ALA A 37 -0.10 20.40 31.29
CA ALA A 37 1.16 20.75 30.64
C ALA A 37 1.30 19.99 29.32
N ILE A 38 1.66 20.72 28.25
CA ILE A 38 1.91 20.14 26.93
C ILE A 38 2.99 19.07 27.09
N LYS A 39 2.67 17.85 26.66
CA LYS A 39 3.61 16.72 26.71
C LYS A 39 4.82 17.00 25.84
N ARG A 40 6.00 16.56 26.26
CA ARG A 40 7.25 16.76 25.55
C ARG A 40 7.86 15.43 25.16
N VAL A 41 8.16 15.25 23.88
CA VAL A 41 8.70 14.02 23.32
C VAL A 41 10.08 14.29 22.75
N GLY A 42 11.07 13.54 23.21
CA GLY A 42 12.47 13.68 22.81
C GLY A 42 12.82 12.83 21.59
N THR A 43 13.65 13.38 20.71
CA THR A 43 14.42 12.63 19.70
C THR A 43 15.76 13.31 19.48
N HIS A 44 16.68 12.74 18.70
CA HIS A 44 17.98 13.34 18.50
C HIS A 44 17.93 14.59 17.59
N ASN A 45 18.90 15.49 17.79
CA ASN A 45 19.19 16.60 16.88
C ASN A 45 20.16 16.18 15.75
N GLY A 46 20.57 17.09 14.87
CA GLY A 46 21.39 16.79 13.70
C GLY A 46 20.63 16.09 12.56
N SER A 47 21.37 15.37 11.70
CA SER A 47 20.80 14.59 10.59
C SER A 47 19.76 13.62 11.10
N PHE A 48 18.61 13.55 10.40
CA PHE A 48 17.48 12.68 10.71
C PHE A 48 17.23 11.63 9.62
N HIS A 49 16.57 10.54 10.01
CA HIS A 49 16.21 9.37 9.24
C HIS A 49 14.68 9.21 9.18
N CYS A 50 14.23 8.09 8.58
CA CYS A 50 12.82 7.86 8.33
C CYS A 50 12.10 7.38 9.59
N ASP A 51 12.80 6.62 10.41
CA ASP A 51 12.20 5.87 11.48
C ASP A 51 11.85 6.73 12.69
N GLU A 52 12.71 7.65 13.11
CA GLU A 52 12.41 8.58 14.19
C GLU A 52 11.40 9.66 13.76
N ALA A 53 11.42 10.08 12.48
CA ALA A 53 10.39 10.95 11.92
C ALA A 53 9.00 10.27 11.94
N LEU A 54 8.94 8.99 11.55
CA LEU A 54 7.69 8.21 11.64
C LEU A 54 7.30 7.96 13.11
N GLY A 55 8.23 7.55 13.97
CA GLY A 55 7.97 7.31 15.40
C GLY A 55 7.38 8.54 16.08
N CYS A 56 7.95 9.73 15.84
CA CYS A 56 7.45 11.00 16.36
C CYS A 56 6.05 11.35 15.81
N PHE A 57 5.77 11.03 14.55
CA PHE A 57 4.43 11.22 14.00
C PHE A 57 3.42 10.28 14.65
N MET A 58 3.78 9.00 14.78
CA MET A 58 2.90 7.96 15.31
C MET A 58 2.56 8.15 16.78
N ILE A 59 3.54 8.52 17.60
CA ILE A 59 3.28 8.79 19.02
C ILE A 59 2.29 9.97 19.18
N ARG A 60 2.36 10.98 18.30
CA ARG A 60 1.39 12.09 18.21
C ARG A 60 0.00 11.70 17.67
N LEU A 61 -0.21 10.46 17.23
CA LEU A 61 -1.57 9.95 16.96
C LEU A 61 -2.22 9.36 18.21
N THR A 62 -1.45 9.09 19.27
CA THR A 62 -1.98 8.53 20.51
C THR A 62 -2.71 9.61 21.33
N LYS A 63 -3.72 9.21 22.11
CA LYS A 63 -4.44 10.12 23.01
C LYS A 63 -3.52 10.78 24.04
N ARG A 64 -2.43 10.11 24.44
CA ARG A 64 -1.52 10.58 25.48
C ARG A 64 -0.58 11.67 24.98
N PHE A 65 -0.25 11.69 23.70
CA PHE A 65 0.77 12.58 23.11
C PHE A 65 0.27 13.37 21.90
N SER A 66 -1.05 13.51 21.70
CA SER A 66 -1.63 14.06 20.46
C SER A 66 -1.13 15.47 20.10
N GLU A 67 -0.85 16.28 21.11
CA GLU A 67 -0.34 17.65 21.01
C GLU A 67 1.10 17.77 21.53
N ALA A 68 1.84 16.66 21.59
CA ALA A 68 3.16 16.69 22.18
C ALA A 68 4.13 17.58 21.38
N HIS A 69 4.87 18.41 22.10
CA HIS A 69 5.96 19.21 21.57
C HIS A 69 7.20 18.34 21.36
N ILE A 70 7.71 18.30 20.14
CA ILE A 70 8.93 17.55 19.82
C ILE A 70 10.16 18.34 20.25
N VAL A 71 11.01 17.72 21.05
CA VAL A 71 12.28 18.28 21.52
C VAL A 71 13.41 17.50 20.86
N ARG A 72 14.20 18.16 20.01
CA ARG A 72 15.35 17.54 19.34
C ARG A 72 16.62 17.84 20.13
N THR A 73 17.20 16.83 20.77
CA THR A 73 18.40 16.97 21.62
C THR A 73 19.06 15.61 21.88
N ARG A 74 20.37 15.61 22.12
CA ARG A 74 21.12 14.47 22.68
C ARG A 74 21.54 14.68 24.13
N ASP A 75 21.19 15.82 24.75
CA ASP A 75 21.57 16.10 26.14
C ASP A 75 20.80 15.16 27.10
N PRO A 76 21.49 14.23 27.79
CA PRO A 76 20.83 13.28 28.69
C PRO A 76 20.02 13.96 29.79
N LYS A 77 20.47 15.12 30.27
CA LYS A 77 19.76 15.87 31.32
C LYS A 77 18.45 16.43 30.80
N VAL A 78 18.39 16.83 29.53
CA VAL A 78 17.12 17.24 28.91
C VAL A 78 16.23 16.02 28.70
N LEU A 79 16.77 14.93 28.15
CA LEU A 79 16.03 13.69 27.86
C LEU A 79 15.36 13.08 29.10
N GLU A 80 16.03 13.13 30.26
CA GLU A 80 15.47 12.69 31.55
C GLU A 80 14.20 13.44 31.94
N THR A 81 14.04 14.70 31.51
CA THR A 81 12.86 15.54 31.81
C THR A 81 11.67 15.32 30.87
N LEU A 82 11.84 14.54 29.80
CA LEU A 82 10.82 14.39 28.75
C LEU A 82 9.84 13.25 29.06
N ASP A 83 8.60 13.43 28.62
CA ASP A 83 7.52 12.47 28.87
C ASP A 83 7.68 11.17 28.07
N ALA A 84 8.31 11.24 26.90
CA ALA A 84 8.74 10.10 26.10
C ALA A 84 10.03 10.45 25.36
N VAL A 85 10.80 9.44 24.97
CA VAL A 85 12.03 9.62 24.18
C VAL A 85 12.11 8.52 23.14
N LEU A 86 12.37 8.89 21.89
CA LEU A 86 12.49 8.01 20.74
C LEU A 86 13.85 8.22 20.09
N ASP A 87 14.49 7.13 19.64
CA ASP A 87 15.71 7.16 18.85
C ASP A 87 16.93 7.83 19.51
N VAL A 88 16.87 8.05 20.81
CA VAL A 88 17.94 8.68 21.57
C VAL A 88 17.87 8.30 23.05
N GLY A 89 19.02 8.31 23.72
CA GLY A 89 19.12 8.07 25.17
C GLY A 89 19.60 6.67 25.57
N GLY A 90 19.77 5.76 24.61
CA GLY A 90 20.35 4.42 24.78
C GLY A 90 19.49 3.49 25.63
N VAL A 91 18.17 3.67 25.63
CA VAL A 91 17.25 2.88 26.46
C VAL A 91 15.99 2.51 25.69
N TYR A 92 15.67 1.21 25.68
CA TYR A 92 14.34 0.70 25.37
C TYR A 92 13.63 0.28 26.67
N ASP A 93 12.55 0.97 27.00
CA ASP A 93 11.64 0.65 28.09
C ASP A 93 10.25 1.20 27.76
N SER A 94 9.39 0.34 27.20
CA SER A 94 8.03 0.70 26.80
C SER A 94 7.13 1.09 27.97
N THR A 95 7.47 0.70 29.21
CA THR A 95 6.73 1.10 30.41
C THR A 95 7.05 2.55 30.83
N LYS A 96 8.20 3.07 30.37
CA LYS A 96 8.66 4.45 30.60
C LYS A 96 8.63 5.31 29.33
N ASP A 97 8.01 4.81 28.27
CA ASP A 97 7.96 5.46 26.96
C ASP A 97 9.37 5.84 26.44
N ARG A 98 10.33 4.92 26.58
CA ARG A 98 11.69 5.04 26.04
C ARG A 98 11.84 4.04 24.90
N TYR A 99 12.11 4.55 23.71
CA TYR A 99 12.08 3.80 22.46
C TYR A 99 13.34 4.08 21.65
N ASP A 100 14.51 3.84 22.24
CA ASP A 100 15.79 3.86 21.52
C ASP A 100 16.25 2.42 21.21
N HIS A 101 16.94 2.26 20.09
CA HIS A 101 17.51 1.00 19.62
C HIS A 101 19.05 1.01 19.57
N HIS A 102 19.70 2.15 19.81
CA HIS A 102 21.16 2.32 19.71
C HIS A 102 21.97 1.68 20.85
N GLN A 103 21.33 1.05 21.84
CA GLN A 103 21.99 0.43 22.98
C GLN A 103 22.75 -0.86 22.62
N LYS A 104 23.95 -1.01 23.20
CA LYS A 104 24.73 -2.25 23.10
C LYS A 104 23.93 -3.42 23.68
N GLY A 105 23.79 -4.49 22.91
CA GLY A 105 23.04 -5.69 23.31
C GLY A 105 21.53 -5.58 23.10
N PHE A 106 21.03 -4.59 22.34
CA PHE A 106 19.66 -4.65 21.85
C PHE A 106 19.51 -5.81 20.86
N GLU A 107 18.67 -6.79 21.20
CA GLU A 107 18.41 -7.99 20.40
C GLU A 107 16.92 -8.16 20.09
N GLU A 108 16.09 -7.14 20.34
CA GLU A 108 14.68 -7.22 19.99
C GLU A 108 14.52 -7.22 18.47
N VAL A 109 13.75 -8.18 17.99
CA VAL A 109 13.44 -8.42 16.58
C VAL A 109 11.94 -8.50 16.40
N PHE A 110 11.47 -8.34 15.16
CA PHE A 110 10.04 -8.39 14.84
C PHE A 110 9.35 -9.74 15.16
N GLY A 111 10.12 -10.79 15.44
CA GLY A 111 9.62 -12.15 15.66
C GLY A 111 9.14 -12.82 14.35
N HIS A 112 8.36 -13.90 14.45
CA HIS A 112 7.75 -14.59 13.30
C HIS A 112 8.71 -15.00 12.17
N GLY A 113 9.94 -15.40 12.53
CA GLY A 113 10.98 -15.83 11.58
C GLY A 113 11.87 -14.70 11.06
N PHE A 114 11.71 -13.46 11.53
CA PHE A 114 12.60 -12.35 11.23
C PHE A 114 13.67 -12.18 12.30
N ASN A 115 14.92 -11.98 11.86
CA ASN A 115 16.09 -11.75 12.72
C ASN A 115 16.61 -10.30 12.63
N THR A 116 15.88 -9.41 11.96
CA THR A 116 16.20 -7.99 11.86
C THR A 116 15.91 -7.30 13.19
N LYS A 117 16.92 -6.61 13.75
CA LYS A 117 16.78 -5.79 14.95
C LYS A 117 15.84 -4.61 14.68
N LEU A 118 15.05 -4.24 15.68
CA LEU A 118 14.08 -3.15 15.56
C LEU A 118 14.74 -1.76 15.66
N SER A 119 14.24 -0.80 14.90
CA SER A 119 14.51 0.64 15.01
C SER A 119 13.37 1.34 15.75
N SER A 120 13.46 2.66 15.91
CA SER A 120 12.40 3.46 16.52
C SER A 120 11.06 3.32 15.80
N ALA A 121 11.07 3.25 14.47
CA ALA A 121 9.89 2.84 13.69
C ALA A 121 9.70 1.34 13.61
N GLY A 122 10.74 0.51 13.76
CA GLY A 122 10.64 -0.96 13.82
C GLY A 122 9.70 -1.48 14.91
N LEU A 123 9.61 -0.75 16.01
CA LEU A 123 8.58 -0.94 17.04
C LEU A 123 7.15 -0.76 16.51
N VAL A 124 6.99 -0.31 15.26
CA VAL A 124 5.71 -0.07 14.60
C VAL A 124 5.62 -0.55 13.12
N TYR A 125 6.73 -0.68 12.36
CA TYR A 125 6.74 -1.05 10.94
C TYR A 125 8.12 -1.55 10.42
N LYS A 126 8.14 -2.59 9.58
CA LYS A 126 9.33 -3.41 9.29
C LYS A 126 10.28 -2.94 8.17
N ALA A 127 9.77 -2.37 7.07
CA ALA A 127 10.62 -2.10 5.89
C ALA A 127 11.49 -0.84 6.06
N ILE A 128 10.98 0.15 6.81
CA ILE A 128 11.69 1.38 7.16
C ILE A 128 12.86 1.02 8.09
N ASP A 129 12.51 0.25 9.11
CA ASP A 129 13.41 -0.29 10.11
C ASP A 129 14.62 -1.03 9.52
N ALA A 130 14.39 -1.97 8.60
CA ALA A 130 15.48 -2.70 7.94
C ALA A 130 16.48 -1.77 7.23
N ILE A 131 16.00 -0.69 6.60
CA ILE A 131 16.86 0.28 5.91
C ILE A 131 17.70 1.07 6.92
N ASP A 132 17.06 1.60 7.95
CA ASP A 132 17.73 2.49 8.92
C ASP A 132 18.69 1.69 9.84
N ASN A 133 18.46 0.38 10.03
CA ASN A 133 19.40 -0.55 10.66
C ASN A 133 20.47 -1.13 9.70
N GLY A 134 20.54 -0.65 8.46
CA GLY A 134 21.58 -1.06 7.50
C GLY A 134 21.49 -2.52 7.03
N ILE A 135 20.29 -3.11 7.07
CA ILE A 135 20.07 -4.48 6.61
C ILE A 135 20.01 -4.53 5.08
N ASN A 136 20.87 -5.36 4.50
CA ASN A 136 20.84 -5.62 3.07
C ASN A 136 19.51 -6.25 2.65
N GLN A 137 18.93 -5.76 1.56
CA GLN A 137 17.68 -6.29 1.01
C GLN A 137 17.82 -7.74 0.52
N TYR A 138 19.04 -8.14 0.14
CA TYR A 138 19.37 -9.46 -0.37
C TYR A 138 20.65 -9.96 0.28
N ASP A 139 20.72 -11.26 0.54
CA ASP A 139 21.92 -11.94 1.03
C ASP A 139 22.84 -12.28 -0.14
N THR A 140 23.56 -11.27 -0.64
CA THR A 140 24.46 -11.37 -1.80
C THR A 140 25.53 -10.30 -1.78
N ASP A 141 26.74 -10.68 -2.19
CA ASP A 141 27.88 -9.76 -2.36
C ASP A 141 27.86 -9.05 -3.73
N GLN A 142 26.95 -9.43 -4.62
CA GLN A 142 26.81 -8.81 -5.94
C GLN A 142 26.16 -7.43 -5.81
N PRO A 143 26.70 -6.40 -6.48
CA PRO A 143 26.06 -5.09 -6.49
C PRO A 143 24.66 -5.18 -7.11
N PRO A 144 23.69 -4.39 -6.62
CA PRO A 144 22.35 -4.40 -7.18
C PRO A 144 22.39 -3.95 -8.64
N ARG A 145 21.63 -4.62 -9.50
CA ARG A 145 21.50 -4.21 -10.93
C ARG A 145 20.94 -2.80 -11.09
N TYR A 146 20.20 -2.32 -10.09
CA TYR A 146 19.62 -0.99 -10.03
C TYR A 146 19.44 -0.57 -8.57
N VAL A 147 19.71 0.70 -8.26
CA VAL A 147 19.49 1.29 -6.94
C VAL A 147 18.24 2.16 -6.98
N ASN A 148 17.24 1.82 -6.16
CA ASN A 148 16.08 2.68 -5.96
C ASN A 148 16.43 3.76 -4.93
N ASN A 149 16.48 5.03 -5.35
CA ASN A 149 16.73 6.20 -4.49
C ASN A 149 15.50 7.10 -4.34
N THR A 150 14.31 6.53 -4.55
CA THR A 150 13.01 7.22 -4.51
C THR A 150 12.09 6.71 -3.40
N HIS A 151 12.53 5.74 -2.60
CA HIS A 151 11.80 5.23 -1.43
C HIS A 151 11.61 6.30 -0.34
N LEU A 152 10.74 6.02 0.64
CA LEU A 152 10.39 6.95 1.71
C LEU A 152 11.63 7.45 2.47
N SER A 153 12.53 6.56 2.92
CA SER A 153 13.74 6.99 3.63
C SER A 153 14.65 7.88 2.79
N SER A 154 14.81 7.60 1.49
CA SER A 154 15.53 8.49 0.57
C SER A 154 14.86 9.87 0.44
N ARG A 155 13.52 9.93 0.39
CA ARG A 155 12.78 11.20 0.28
C ARG A 155 12.85 12.00 1.58
N ILE A 156 12.81 11.34 2.73
CA ILE A 156 13.01 11.98 4.04
C ILE A 156 14.44 12.47 4.19
N GLY A 157 15.44 11.68 3.80
CA GLY A 157 16.84 12.08 3.82
C GLY A 157 17.10 13.36 3.03
N LYS A 158 16.41 13.56 1.90
CA LYS A 158 16.47 14.80 1.09
C LYS A 158 15.86 16.04 1.75
N LEU A 159 15.15 15.89 2.86
CA LEU A 159 14.61 17.01 3.64
C LEU A 159 15.61 17.53 4.67
N ASN A 160 16.68 16.79 4.97
CA ASN A 160 17.80 17.29 5.78
C ASN A 160 18.38 18.55 5.15
N LEU A 161 19.01 19.40 5.97
CA LEU A 161 19.71 20.58 5.48
C LEU A 161 20.86 20.14 4.57
N ASP A 162 20.95 20.76 3.39
CA ASP A 162 22.10 20.54 2.52
C ASP A 162 23.35 21.18 3.15
N TRP A 163 24.52 20.59 2.94
CA TRP A 163 25.78 21.11 3.47
C TRP A 163 26.13 22.51 2.94
N THR A 164 25.52 22.92 1.82
CA THR A 164 25.64 24.26 1.23
C THR A 164 24.63 25.26 1.77
N GLU A 165 23.64 24.83 2.56
CA GLU A 165 22.69 25.76 3.17
C GLU A 165 23.43 26.71 4.12
N PRO A 166 23.29 28.04 3.94
CA PRO A 166 23.99 29.01 4.78
C PRO A 166 23.47 29.02 6.22
N ASP A 167 22.22 28.61 6.42
CA ASP A 167 21.58 28.51 7.73
C ASP A 167 21.50 27.03 8.18
N GLN A 168 22.44 26.66 9.05
CA GLN A 168 22.53 25.34 9.70
C GLN A 168 21.97 25.39 11.14
N SER A 169 21.09 26.33 11.45
CA SER A 169 20.54 26.50 12.81
C SER A 169 19.64 25.33 13.24
N ALA A 170 19.54 25.13 14.55
CA ALA A 170 18.66 24.11 15.13
C ALA A 170 17.18 24.40 14.80
N GLU A 171 16.81 25.67 14.68
CA GLU A 171 15.49 26.11 14.26
C GLU A 171 15.19 25.64 12.82
N LYS A 172 16.14 25.83 11.90
CA LYS A 172 16.01 25.37 10.51
C LYS A 172 15.94 23.85 10.41
N GLU A 173 16.76 23.17 11.20
CA GLU A 173 16.77 21.71 11.33
C GLU A 173 15.43 21.18 11.87
N HIS A 174 14.81 21.89 12.81
CA HIS A 174 13.50 21.54 13.35
C HIS A 174 12.38 21.71 12.30
N GLU A 175 12.35 22.83 11.57
CA GLU A 175 11.41 23.02 10.45
C GLU A 175 11.52 21.91 9.40
N ALA A 176 12.75 21.52 9.06
CA ALA A 176 13.02 20.41 8.15
C ALA A 176 12.45 19.08 8.66
N PHE A 177 12.63 18.81 9.96
CA PHE A 177 12.11 17.61 10.62
C PHE A 177 10.58 17.58 10.69
N GLU A 178 9.92 18.71 10.94
CA GLU A 178 8.45 18.77 10.90
C GLU A 178 7.91 18.38 9.53
N ARG A 179 8.56 18.81 8.44
CA ARG A 179 8.21 18.37 7.07
C ARG A 179 8.44 16.87 6.88
N ALA A 180 9.52 16.32 7.43
CA ALA A 180 9.80 14.89 7.38
C ALA A 180 8.74 14.06 8.13
N MET A 181 8.33 14.51 9.33
CA MET A 181 7.24 13.89 10.10
C MET A 181 5.93 13.86 9.30
N VAL A 182 5.56 14.96 8.64
CA VAL A 182 4.34 15.03 7.81
C VAL A 182 4.44 14.06 6.62
N LEU A 183 5.58 14.01 5.93
CA LEU A 183 5.79 13.09 4.81
C LEU A 183 5.68 11.62 5.26
N ALA A 184 6.44 11.22 6.29
CA ALA A 184 6.44 9.87 6.82
C ALA A 184 5.04 9.46 7.30
N GLY A 185 4.40 10.34 8.05
CA GLY A 185 3.10 10.12 8.65
C GLY A 185 1.95 10.03 7.65
N SER A 186 1.96 10.89 6.62
CA SER A 186 0.95 10.84 5.56
C SER A 186 1.01 9.53 4.77
N GLU A 187 2.23 9.08 4.40
CA GLU A 187 2.43 7.79 3.71
C GLU A 187 1.92 6.61 4.55
N PHE A 188 2.24 6.61 5.86
CA PHE A 188 1.75 5.59 6.78
C PHE A 188 0.21 5.57 6.85
N LEU A 189 -0.42 6.72 7.06
CA LEU A 189 -1.89 6.81 7.15
C LEU A 189 -2.56 6.39 5.84
N ASP A 190 -2.00 6.75 4.70
CA ASP A 190 -2.54 6.35 3.40
C ASP A 190 -2.38 4.86 3.15
N SER A 191 -1.27 4.25 3.59
CA SER A 191 -1.09 2.79 3.59
C SER A 191 -2.14 2.10 4.47
N VAL A 192 -2.34 2.54 5.71
CA VAL A 192 -3.36 1.97 6.62
C VAL A 192 -4.75 2.11 6.03
N ARG A 193 -5.09 3.28 5.50
CA ARG A 193 -6.39 3.53 4.84
C ARG A 193 -6.57 2.63 3.63
N TYR A 194 -5.56 2.47 2.80
CA TYR A 194 -5.60 1.57 1.64
C TYR A 194 -5.88 0.14 2.08
N HIS A 195 -5.15 -0.39 3.07
CA HIS A 195 -5.35 -1.75 3.54
C HIS A 195 -6.74 -1.95 4.15
N ALA A 196 -7.18 -1.03 5.01
CA ALA A 196 -8.48 -1.13 5.68
C ALA A 196 -9.67 -0.94 4.74
N ARG A 197 -9.59 0.00 3.78
CA ARG A 197 -10.75 0.41 2.97
C ARG A 197 -10.77 -0.18 1.56
N SER A 198 -9.63 -0.66 1.06
CA SER A 198 -9.50 -1.16 -0.31
C SER A 198 -9.03 -2.61 -0.33
N TRP A 199 -7.85 -2.90 0.22
CA TRP A 199 -7.24 -4.23 0.10
C TRP A 199 -7.97 -5.31 0.89
N LEU A 200 -8.26 -5.11 2.19
CA LEU A 200 -8.94 -6.11 3.02
C LEU A 200 -10.35 -6.45 2.50
N PRO A 201 -11.22 -5.46 2.18
CA PRO A 201 -12.54 -5.77 1.62
C PRO A 201 -12.49 -6.50 0.27
N ALA A 202 -11.41 -6.34 -0.51
CA ALA A 202 -11.26 -7.01 -1.79
C ALA A 202 -11.19 -8.54 -1.65
N ARG A 203 -10.69 -9.07 -0.53
CA ARG A 203 -10.58 -10.52 -0.31
C ARG A 203 -11.91 -11.24 -0.54
N THR A 204 -13.00 -10.72 0.02
CA THR A 204 -14.34 -11.29 -0.10
C THR A 204 -14.85 -11.29 -1.55
N ILE A 205 -14.46 -10.28 -2.34
CA ILE A 205 -14.82 -10.21 -3.76
C ILE A 205 -14.05 -11.27 -4.53
N VAL A 206 -12.73 -11.33 -4.34
CA VAL A 206 -11.85 -12.30 -5.01
C VAL A 206 -12.28 -13.73 -4.71
N LEU A 207 -12.58 -14.05 -3.44
CA LEU A 207 -13.08 -15.37 -3.04
C LEU A 207 -14.35 -15.76 -3.81
N LYS A 208 -15.37 -14.89 -3.83
CA LYS A 208 -16.63 -15.16 -4.56
C LYS A 208 -16.40 -15.36 -6.05
N CYS A 209 -15.57 -14.51 -6.65
CA CYS A 209 -15.21 -14.62 -8.07
C CYS A 209 -14.44 -15.90 -8.38
N LEU A 210 -13.59 -16.34 -7.45
CA LEU A 210 -12.82 -17.57 -7.58
C LEU A 210 -13.70 -18.81 -7.41
N GLU A 211 -14.69 -18.79 -6.50
CA GLU A 211 -15.69 -19.85 -6.35
C GLU A 211 -16.53 -20.02 -7.62
N ALA A 212 -16.94 -18.91 -8.25
CA ALA A 212 -17.76 -18.90 -9.47
C ALA A 212 -16.98 -19.20 -10.77
N ARG A 213 -15.65 -19.38 -10.72
CA ARG A 213 -14.79 -19.49 -11.92
C ARG A 213 -15.20 -20.59 -12.89
N VAL A 214 -15.75 -21.70 -12.39
CA VAL A 214 -16.16 -22.84 -13.23
C VAL A 214 -17.42 -22.54 -14.04
N ASP A 215 -18.27 -21.62 -13.56
CA ASP A 215 -19.44 -21.12 -14.28
C ASP A 215 -19.03 -20.15 -15.40
N VAL A 216 -17.88 -19.48 -15.24
CA VAL A 216 -17.28 -18.59 -16.25
C VAL A 216 -16.66 -19.38 -17.40
N ASP A 217 -15.79 -20.33 -17.05
CA ASP A 217 -15.19 -21.24 -17.99
C ASP A 217 -14.98 -22.62 -17.34
N PRO A 218 -15.46 -23.72 -17.98
CA PRO A 218 -15.34 -25.06 -17.40
C PRO A 218 -13.91 -25.52 -17.11
N SER A 219 -12.87 -24.90 -17.69
CA SER A 219 -11.48 -25.20 -17.32
C SER A 219 -11.16 -24.82 -15.87
N GLY A 220 -11.88 -23.85 -15.31
CA GLY A 220 -11.57 -23.24 -14.02
C GLY A 220 -10.31 -22.38 -14.03
N GLU A 221 -9.71 -22.09 -15.19
CA GLU A 221 -8.45 -21.33 -15.32
C GLU A 221 -8.69 -19.83 -15.63
N ILE A 222 -9.96 -19.42 -15.76
CA ILE A 222 -10.38 -18.05 -16.02
C ILE A 222 -11.34 -17.62 -14.92
N MET A 223 -11.08 -16.47 -14.29
CA MET A 223 -12.04 -15.85 -13.37
C MET A 223 -12.43 -14.46 -13.86
N ILE A 224 -13.60 -13.99 -13.44
CA ILE A 224 -14.06 -12.62 -13.67
C ILE A 224 -14.17 -11.91 -12.33
N LEU A 225 -13.63 -10.70 -12.26
CA LEU A 225 -13.96 -9.75 -11.22
C LEU A 225 -15.19 -8.95 -11.67
N ASP A 226 -16.25 -9.02 -10.86
CA ASP A 226 -17.48 -8.23 -11.03
C ASP A 226 -17.20 -6.73 -10.98
N ARG A 227 -16.15 -6.34 -10.25
CA ARG A 227 -15.59 -5.00 -10.20
C ARG A 227 -14.09 -5.05 -9.97
N PHE A 228 -13.37 -4.10 -10.56
CA PHE A 228 -11.94 -4.01 -10.32
C PHE A 228 -11.63 -3.75 -8.84
N CYS A 229 -10.75 -4.56 -8.26
CA CYS A 229 -10.25 -4.43 -6.90
C CYS A 229 -8.80 -4.98 -6.82
N PRO A 230 -8.05 -4.70 -5.74
CA PRO A 230 -6.77 -5.37 -5.50
C PRO A 230 -6.98 -6.88 -5.37
N TRP A 231 -6.55 -7.66 -6.38
CA TRP A 231 -6.86 -9.08 -6.44
C TRP A 231 -5.64 -10.01 -6.37
N LYS A 232 -4.47 -9.55 -6.82
CA LYS A 232 -3.31 -10.42 -7.07
C LYS A 232 -2.91 -11.24 -5.85
N LEU A 233 -2.53 -10.60 -4.74
CA LEU A 233 -2.06 -11.30 -3.55
C LEU A 233 -3.14 -12.22 -2.96
N HIS A 234 -4.39 -11.73 -2.86
CA HIS A 234 -5.52 -12.54 -2.41
C HIS A 234 -5.73 -13.78 -3.26
N LEU A 235 -5.58 -13.67 -4.59
CA LEU A 235 -5.71 -14.83 -5.48
C LEU A 235 -4.67 -15.91 -5.14
N PHE A 236 -3.40 -15.55 -4.97
CA PHE A 236 -2.36 -16.53 -4.64
C PHE A 236 -2.62 -17.22 -3.29
N GLU A 237 -2.97 -16.45 -2.25
CA GLU A 237 -3.30 -17.01 -0.94
C GLU A 237 -4.52 -17.93 -1.00
N LEU A 238 -5.58 -17.51 -1.68
CA LEU A 238 -6.81 -18.29 -1.81
C LEU A 238 -6.63 -19.54 -2.66
N GLU A 239 -5.81 -19.49 -3.72
CA GLU A 239 -5.48 -20.67 -4.51
C GLU A 239 -4.78 -21.75 -3.67
N GLU A 240 -3.88 -21.35 -2.78
CA GLU A 240 -3.22 -22.25 -1.83
C GLU A 240 -4.21 -22.80 -0.78
N GLU A 241 -4.97 -21.92 -0.12
CA GLU A 241 -5.95 -22.29 0.91
C GLU A 241 -7.03 -23.25 0.38
N MET A 242 -7.55 -22.97 -0.82
CA MET A 242 -8.62 -23.75 -1.46
C MET A 242 -8.07 -24.91 -2.30
N LYS A 243 -6.74 -25.07 -2.39
CA LYS A 243 -6.06 -26.10 -3.19
C LYS A 243 -6.51 -26.12 -4.65
N ILE A 244 -6.56 -24.94 -5.26
CA ILE A 244 -7.03 -24.76 -6.63
C ILE A 244 -6.02 -25.36 -7.61
N ASN A 245 -6.47 -26.32 -8.41
CA ASN A 245 -5.71 -26.92 -9.49
C ASN A 245 -6.67 -27.33 -10.63
N PRO A 246 -6.46 -26.89 -11.89
CA PRO A 246 -5.39 -25.99 -12.34
C PRO A 246 -5.55 -24.56 -11.78
N PRO A 247 -4.43 -23.81 -11.65
CA PRO A 247 -4.45 -22.44 -11.16
C PRO A 247 -5.03 -21.46 -12.20
N ILE A 248 -5.53 -20.31 -11.76
CA ILE A 248 -6.02 -19.25 -12.64
C ILE A 248 -4.89 -18.74 -13.54
N LYS A 249 -5.14 -18.69 -14.85
CA LYS A 249 -4.23 -18.11 -15.84
C LYS A 249 -4.65 -16.71 -16.24
N TYR A 250 -5.96 -16.42 -16.28
CA TYR A 250 -6.50 -15.13 -16.71
C TYR A 250 -7.56 -14.60 -15.75
N VAL A 251 -7.46 -13.30 -15.46
CA VAL A 251 -8.46 -12.53 -14.73
C VAL A 251 -9.07 -11.51 -15.67
N LEU A 252 -10.40 -11.53 -15.79
CA LEU A 252 -11.17 -10.60 -16.59
C LEU A 252 -11.83 -9.55 -15.70
N TYR A 253 -11.86 -8.30 -16.14
CA TYR A 253 -12.58 -7.23 -15.45
C TYR A 253 -12.88 -6.07 -16.40
N GLN A 254 -13.96 -5.33 -16.12
CA GLN A 254 -14.26 -4.12 -16.86
C GLN A 254 -13.40 -2.95 -16.36
N ASP A 255 -12.84 -2.19 -17.28
CA ASP A 255 -12.17 -0.94 -17.00
C ASP A 255 -13.21 0.16 -16.78
N ASP A 256 -13.27 0.72 -15.58
CA ASP A 256 -14.32 1.67 -15.21
C ASP A 256 -14.31 2.97 -16.04
N ARG A 257 -13.15 3.34 -16.60
CA ARG A 257 -12.98 4.60 -17.36
C ARG A 257 -13.39 4.45 -18.81
N SER A 258 -12.85 3.43 -19.48
CA SER A 258 -13.08 3.17 -20.90
C SER A 258 -14.28 2.28 -21.18
N LYS A 259 -14.81 1.58 -20.16
CA LYS A 259 -15.86 0.55 -20.27
C LYS A 259 -15.48 -0.68 -21.11
N SER A 260 -14.26 -0.69 -21.66
CA SER A 260 -13.65 -1.88 -22.26
C SER A 260 -13.32 -2.94 -21.21
N TRP A 261 -13.20 -4.18 -21.64
CA TRP A 261 -12.84 -5.31 -20.81
C TRP A 261 -11.35 -5.63 -20.92
N ARG A 262 -10.74 -5.96 -19.78
CA ARG A 262 -9.35 -6.38 -19.68
C ARG A 262 -9.26 -7.89 -19.60
N VAL A 263 -8.21 -8.43 -20.21
CA VAL A 263 -7.75 -9.80 -20.05
C VAL A 263 -6.36 -9.71 -19.44
N GLN A 264 -6.22 -9.97 -18.15
CA GLN A 264 -4.93 -9.88 -17.46
C GLN A 264 -4.39 -11.28 -17.14
N ALA A 265 -3.17 -11.55 -17.58
CA ALA A 265 -2.47 -12.80 -17.26
C ALA A 265 -1.98 -12.77 -15.81
N VAL A 266 -2.15 -13.87 -15.09
CA VAL A 266 -1.69 -14.03 -13.71
C VAL A 266 -0.19 -14.33 -13.70
N GLY A 267 0.55 -13.69 -12.79
CA GLY A 267 1.98 -13.93 -12.59
C GLY A 267 2.29 -15.33 -12.05
N ILE A 268 3.52 -15.81 -12.21
CA ILE A 268 3.98 -17.06 -11.55
C ILE A 268 4.10 -16.91 -10.03
N ALA A 269 4.30 -15.66 -9.56
CA ALA A 269 4.34 -15.27 -8.16
C ALA A 269 3.87 -13.80 -8.00
N PRO A 270 3.44 -13.36 -6.81
CA PRO A 270 2.89 -12.02 -6.58
C PRO A 270 3.81 -10.86 -7.01
N ASP A 271 5.12 -11.06 -6.95
CA ASP A 271 6.19 -10.06 -7.17
C ASP A 271 6.96 -10.28 -8.49
N ARG A 272 6.54 -11.22 -9.34
CA ARG A 272 7.21 -11.56 -10.60
C ARG A 272 6.43 -11.04 -11.80
N PHE A 273 7.17 -10.54 -12.79
CA PHE A 273 6.62 -10.07 -14.07
C PHE A 273 6.26 -11.20 -15.04
N GLU A 274 6.82 -12.39 -14.83
CA GLU A 274 6.55 -13.56 -15.66
C GLU A 274 5.13 -14.08 -15.41
N SER A 275 4.37 -14.26 -16.49
CA SER A 275 2.99 -14.73 -16.44
C SER A 275 2.93 -16.25 -16.51
N ARG A 276 2.02 -16.89 -15.75
CA ARG A 276 1.70 -18.32 -15.84
C ARG A 276 1.39 -18.73 -17.28
N LYS A 277 0.66 -17.87 -17.98
CA LYS A 277 0.43 -17.95 -19.42
C LYS A 277 0.21 -16.56 -20.00
N ALA A 278 1.25 -15.96 -20.55
CA ALA A 278 1.13 -14.69 -21.26
C ALA A 278 0.20 -14.83 -22.48
N LEU A 279 -0.42 -13.73 -22.91
CA LEU A 279 -1.19 -13.72 -24.15
C LEU A 279 -0.30 -14.11 -25.35
N PRO A 280 -0.86 -14.77 -26.38
CA PRO A 280 -0.13 -15.30 -27.53
C PRO A 280 0.83 -14.30 -28.16
N ALA A 281 2.03 -14.76 -28.54
CA ALA A 281 3.08 -13.91 -29.08
C ALA A 281 2.63 -13.15 -30.33
N GLN A 282 1.85 -13.79 -31.20
CA GLN A 282 1.33 -13.14 -32.41
C GLN A 282 0.36 -11.98 -32.15
N TRP A 283 -0.24 -11.88 -30.95
CA TRP A 283 -1.15 -10.77 -30.61
C TRP A 283 -0.41 -9.57 -30.02
N ARG A 284 0.80 -9.75 -29.51
CA ARG A 284 1.50 -8.76 -28.68
C ARG A 284 1.87 -7.53 -29.50
N GLY A 285 1.55 -6.35 -28.97
CA GLY A 285 1.76 -5.08 -29.66
C GLY A 285 0.65 -4.70 -30.64
N LEU A 286 -0.25 -5.62 -31.00
CA LEU A 286 -1.38 -5.32 -31.87
C LEU A 286 -2.48 -4.56 -31.14
N ARG A 287 -3.23 -3.75 -31.89
CA ARG A 287 -4.34 -2.92 -31.40
C ARG A 287 -5.51 -2.95 -32.38
N ASP A 288 -6.69 -2.60 -31.87
CA ASP A 288 -7.88 -2.29 -32.66
C ASP A 288 -8.20 -3.34 -33.76
N ASP A 289 -8.35 -2.92 -35.01
CA ASP A 289 -8.72 -3.78 -36.14
C ASP A 289 -7.65 -4.83 -36.48
N GLU A 290 -6.37 -4.50 -36.30
CA GLU A 290 -5.26 -5.44 -36.54
C GLU A 290 -5.32 -6.60 -35.55
N LEU A 291 -5.57 -6.30 -34.28
CA LEU A 291 -5.77 -7.31 -33.24
C LEU A 291 -7.02 -8.14 -33.52
N SER A 292 -8.11 -7.49 -33.92
CA SER A 292 -9.37 -8.18 -34.24
C SER A 292 -9.21 -9.15 -35.42
N LYS A 293 -8.44 -8.75 -36.43
CA LYS A 293 -8.11 -9.57 -37.60
C LYS A 293 -7.22 -10.76 -37.23
N GLU A 294 -6.16 -10.52 -36.45
CA GLU A 294 -5.21 -11.58 -36.05
C GLU A 294 -5.86 -12.61 -35.10
N THR A 295 -6.70 -12.15 -34.17
CA THR A 295 -7.40 -13.03 -33.22
C THR A 295 -8.60 -13.74 -33.83
N GLY A 296 -9.19 -13.18 -34.89
CA GLY A 296 -10.52 -13.54 -35.38
C GLY A 296 -11.65 -13.15 -34.42
N ILE A 297 -11.37 -12.31 -33.42
CA ILE A 297 -12.33 -11.90 -32.38
C ILE A 297 -12.59 -10.40 -32.54
N PRO A 298 -13.84 -9.97 -32.81
CA PRO A 298 -14.14 -8.56 -33.04
C PRO A 298 -13.93 -7.72 -31.78
N GLY A 299 -13.63 -6.44 -31.97
CA GLY A 299 -13.55 -5.45 -30.89
C GLY A 299 -12.29 -5.55 -30.04
N GLY A 300 -11.19 -6.11 -30.56
CA GLY A 300 -9.89 -6.04 -29.89
C GLY A 300 -9.50 -4.58 -29.62
N VAL A 301 -8.95 -4.30 -28.44
CA VAL A 301 -8.48 -2.94 -28.08
C VAL A 301 -6.96 -2.89 -28.14
N PHE A 302 -6.28 -3.78 -27.42
CA PHE A 302 -4.82 -3.94 -27.49
C PHE A 302 -4.36 -5.23 -26.81
N VAL A 303 -3.12 -5.64 -27.08
CA VAL A 303 -2.34 -6.55 -26.23
C VAL A 303 -0.96 -5.93 -25.97
N HIS A 304 -0.55 -5.87 -24.70
CA HIS A 304 0.76 -5.35 -24.33
C HIS A 304 1.90 -6.19 -24.93
N MET A 305 3.04 -5.57 -25.24
CA MET A 305 4.18 -6.23 -25.90
C MET A 305 4.71 -7.47 -25.17
N SER A 306 4.60 -7.51 -23.84
CA SER A 306 4.99 -8.71 -23.07
C SER A 306 3.87 -9.76 -22.93
N GLY A 307 2.64 -9.44 -23.34
CA GLY A 307 1.47 -10.31 -23.22
C GLY A 307 0.85 -10.38 -21.82
N PHE A 308 1.28 -9.56 -20.86
CA PHE A 308 0.73 -9.60 -19.48
C PHE A 308 -0.72 -9.10 -19.40
N ILE A 309 -1.16 -8.27 -20.35
CA ILE A 309 -2.51 -7.72 -20.39
C ILE A 309 -2.94 -7.46 -21.83
N GLY A 310 -4.23 -7.64 -22.09
CA GLY A 310 -4.90 -7.17 -23.28
C GLY A 310 -6.30 -6.66 -22.97
N GLY A 311 -7.05 -6.32 -24.00
CA GLY A 311 -8.44 -5.93 -23.82
C GLY A 311 -9.28 -6.04 -25.07
N ASN A 312 -10.58 -6.09 -24.84
CA ASN A 312 -11.63 -6.11 -25.85
C ASN A 312 -12.73 -5.13 -25.45
N GLN A 313 -13.51 -4.63 -26.40
CA GLN A 313 -14.62 -3.72 -26.11
C GLN A 313 -15.74 -4.41 -25.34
N THR A 314 -15.89 -5.72 -25.50
CA THR A 314 -16.99 -6.49 -24.91
C THR A 314 -16.50 -7.57 -23.96
N TYR A 315 -17.37 -7.94 -23.03
CA TYR A 315 -17.17 -9.08 -22.14
C TYR A 315 -16.93 -10.36 -22.94
N ASP A 316 -17.82 -10.67 -23.88
CA ASP A 316 -17.75 -11.90 -24.67
C ASP A 316 -16.48 -11.98 -25.52
N GLY A 317 -16.04 -10.84 -26.07
CA GLY A 317 -14.78 -10.74 -26.80
C GLY A 317 -13.57 -10.96 -25.88
N ALA A 318 -13.55 -10.38 -24.69
CA ALA A 318 -12.47 -10.59 -23.72
C ALA A 318 -12.41 -12.05 -23.24
N LEU A 319 -13.57 -12.66 -22.97
CA LEU A 319 -13.67 -14.06 -22.61
C LEU A 319 -13.21 -14.97 -23.77
N SER A 320 -13.61 -14.65 -25.00
CA SER A 320 -13.15 -15.38 -26.20
C SER A 320 -11.64 -15.29 -26.37
N MET A 321 -11.05 -14.10 -26.12
CA MET A 321 -9.60 -13.91 -26.16
C MET A 321 -8.90 -14.77 -25.10
N ALA A 322 -9.39 -14.81 -23.87
CA ALA A 322 -8.82 -15.65 -22.81
C ALA A 322 -8.93 -17.14 -23.14
N LYS A 323 -10.08 -17.61 -23.63
CA LYS A 323 -10.29 -19.01 -24.03
C LYS A 323 -9.41 -19.42 -25.22
N ALA A 324 -9.25 -18.54 -26.21
CA ALA A 324 -8.34 -18.78 -27.33
C ALA A 324 -6.88 -18.78 -26.86
N ALA A 325 -6.50 -17.84 -26.01
CA ALA A 325 -5.17 -17.77 -25.42
C ALA A 325 -4.83 -19.03 -24.64
N LEU A 326 -5.77 -19.65 -23.90
CA LEU A 326 -5.53 -20.92 -23.20
C LEU A 326 -5.06 -22.06 -24.12
N LYS A 327 -5.51 -22.06 -25.38
CA LYS A 327 -5.28 -23.14 -26.36
C LYS A 327 -4.05 -22.92 -27.25
N LEU A 328 -3.64 -21.66 -27.44
CA LEU A 328 -2.47 -21.24 -28.22
C LEU A 328 -1.19 -21.31 -27.41
#